data_AF-A0A0B6CEB7-F1
#
_entry.id   AF-A0A0B6CEB7-F1
#
_cell.length_a   1.000
_cell.length_b   1.000
_cell.length_c   1.000
_cell.angle_alpha   90.00
_cell.angle_beta   90.00
_cell.angle_gamma   90.00
#
_symmetry.space_group_name_H-M   'P 1'
#
loop_
_entity.id
_entity.type
_entity.pdbx_description
1 polymer ?
#
loop_
_entity_poly.entity_id
_entity_poly.type
_entity_poly.pdbx_seq_one_letter_code
_entity_poly.pdbx_strand_id
1 'polypeptide(L)'
;TCWMRLPPFRVIGDTLKDRFDGASRVMVSNVGNAHSNNAHNNKYNKSNNINSNSIHNRREGKGRKQKYGFQLKPYNPEHKPPGPKDLVYYEPSPGFCDRNPKLGIQGTHGRQCNDTSIGVDGCDLLCCGRGYRTQVVDVV
;
A
#
# COMPACT_ATOMS: atom_id res chain seq x y z
N THR A 1 -16.69 -29.57 22.48
CA THR A 1 -17.20 -28.42 21.70
C THR A 1 -16.01 -27.63 21.19
N CYS A 2 -16.05 -27.12 19.96
CA CYS A 2 -14.97 -26.33 19.37
C CYS A 2 -15.51 -24.97 18.89
N TRP A 3 -14.69 -23.93 18.98
CA TRP A 3 -15.00 -22.58 18.47
C TRP A 3 -13.77 -21.97 17.80
N MET A 4 -14.00 -21.03 16.88
CA MET A 4 -12.92 -20.30 16.23
C MET A 4 -12.30 -19.29 17.21
N ARG A 5 -10.97 -19.17 17.17
CA ARG A 5 -10.21 -18.21 17.96
C ARG A 5 -9.18 -17.52 17.07
N LEU A 6 -8.93 -16.25 17.36
CA LEU A 6 -7.85 -15.51 16.70
C LEU A 6 -6.48 -16.02 17.15
N PRO A 7 -5.48 -16.02 16.25
CA PRO A 7 -4.10 -16.31 16.63
C PRO A 7 -3.54 -15.21 17.55
N PRO A 8 -2.42 -15.48 18.26
CA PRO A 8 -1.70 -14.46 18.98
C PRO A 8 -1.25 -13.32 18.05
N PHE A 9 -1.23 -12.08 18.56
CA PHE A 9 -0.90 -10.90 17.74
C PHE A 9 0.53 -10.95 17.17
N ARG A 10 1.47 -11.62 17.84
CA ARG A 10 2.83 -11.83 17.32
C ARG A 10 2.83 -12.52 15.95
N VAL A 11 2.01 -13.56 15.78
CA VAL A 11 1.87 -14.28 14.50
C VAL A 11 1.33 -13.36 13.40
N ILE A 12 0.41 -12.46 13.77
CA ILE A 12 -0.13 -11.46 12.85
C ILE A 12 0.97 -10.47 12.46
N GLY A 13 1.76 -10.02 13.45
CA GLY A 13 2.92 -9.14 13.24
C GLY A 13 3.95 -9.75 12.30
N ASP A 14 4.33 -11.00 12.51
CA ASP A 14 5.27 -11.74 11.67
C ASP A 14 4.74 -11.85 10.23
N THR A 15 3.47 -12.21 10.07
CA THR A 15 2.81 -12.28 8.75
C THR A 15 2.81 -10.93 8.02
N LEU A 16 2.61 -9.83 8.74
CA LEU A 16 2.63 -8.49 8.16
C LEU A 16 4.06 -8.01 7.88
N LYS A 17 5.04 -8.42 8.69
CA LYS A 17 6.45 -8.12 8.47
C LYS A 17 6.96 -8.76 7.17
N ASP A 18 6.58 -10.01 6.91
CA ASP A 18 6.92 -10.68 5.64
C ASP A 18 6.34 -9.94 4.43
N ARG A 19 5.11 -9.43 4.56
CA ARG A 19 4.48 -8.63 3.50
C ARG A 19 5.08 -7.24 3.35
N PHE A 20 5.64 -6.67 4.42
CA PHE A 20 6.37 -5.42 4.38
C PHE A 20 7.68 -5.60 3.61
N ASP A 21 8.41 -6.68 3.85
CA ASP A 21 9.65 -6.98 3.13
C ASP A 21 9.42 -7.29 1.65
N GLY A 22 8.24 -7.83 1.30
CA GLY A 22 7.80 -8.09 -0.07
C GLY A 22 6.89 -7.02 -0.68
N ALA A 23 6.79 -5.83 -0.09
CA ALA A 23 5.84 -4.81 -0.54
C ALA A 23 6.14 -4.35 -1.98
N SER A 24 5.08 -4.20 -2.80
CA SER A 24 5.23 -3.84 -4.21
C SER A 24 5.21 -2.32 -4.42
N ARG A 25 6.18 -1.80 -5.18
CA ARG A 25 6.15 -0.40 -5.63
C ARG A 25 5.10 -0.21 -6.72
N VAL A 26 4.22 0.76 -6.54
CA VAL A 26 3.16 1.11 -7.48
C VAL A 26 3.28 2.57 -7.93
N MET A 27 2.76 2.85 -9.12
CA MET A 27 2.60 4.20 -9.66
C MET A 27 1.13 4.57 -9.73
N VAL A 28 0.85 5.85 -9.51
CA VAL A 28 -0.48 6.42 -9.69
C VAL A 28 -0.72 6.60 -11.19
N SER A 29 -1.63 5.83 -11.78
CA SER A 29 -2.06 6.13 -13.14
C SER A 29 -3.11 7.24 -13.09
N ASN A 30 -2.70 8.47 -13.40
CA ASN A 30 -3.62 9.60 -13.56
C ASN A 30 -4.31 9.56 -14.93
N VAL A 31 -4.78 8.37 -15.33
CA VAL A 31 -5.64 8.23 -16.51
C VAL A 31 -7.01 8.73 -16.09
N GLY A 32 -7.11 10.06 -15.96
CA GLY A 32 -8.38 10.74 -16.05
C GLY A 32 -9.09 10.21 -17.28
N ASN A 33 -10.39 9.96 -17.15
CA ASN A 33 -11.26 9.54 -18.23
C ASN A 33 -10.96 10.32 -19.52
N ALA A 34 -10.09 9.77 -20.38
CA ALA A 34 -10.13 10.01 -21.80
C ALA A 34 -11.33 9.20 -22.31
N HIS A 35 -12.54 9.57 -21.86
CA HIS A 35 -13.69 9.40 -22.71
C HIS A 35 -13.45 10.35 -23.87
N SER A 36 -12.72 9.85 -24.86
CA SER A 36 -12.75 10.38 -26.20
C SER A 36 -14.21 10.61 -26.54
N ASN A 37 -14.57 11.87 -26.76
CA ASN A 37 -15.86 12.27 -27.27
C ASN A 37 -15.99 11.73 -28.70
N ASN A 38 -16.19 10.43 -28.85
CA ASN A 38 -16.75 9.88 -30.06
C ASN A 38 -18.25 10.12 -30.00
N ALA A 39 -18.61 11.34 -30.38
CA ALA A 39 -19.92 11.69 -30.89
C ALA A 39 -20.20 10.81 -32.12
N HIS A 40 -20.64 9.58 -31.89
CA HIS A 40 -21.23 8.78 -32.95
C HIS A 40 -22.70 9.17 -33.06
N ASN A 41 -22.94 10.05 -34.04
CA ASN A 41 -24.23 10.22 -34.69
C ASN A 41 -24.87 8.85 -34.94
N ASN A 42 -26.02 8.59 -34.31
CA ASN A 42 -27.00 7.71 -34.93
C ASN A 42 -28.39 8.30 -34.81
N LYS A 43 -28.75 8.90 -35.94
CA LYS A 43 -30.05 9.40 -36.35
C LYS A 43 -30.96 8.20 -36.59
N TYR A 44 -31.98 8.00 -35.77
CA TYR A 44 -33.26 7.45 -36.25
C TYR A 44 -34.41 7.83 -35.32
N ASN A 45 -35.48 8.33 -35.95
CA ASN A 45 -36.68 8.88 -35.34
C ASN A 45 -37.55 7.83 -34.65
N LYS A 46 -38.18 8.17 -33.51
CA LYS A 46 -39.60 7.86 -33.33
C LYS A 46 -40.30 8.79 -32.33
N SER A 47 -41.50 9.19 -32.75
CA SER A 47 -42.41 10.18 -32.21
C SER A 47 -42.95 9.90 -30.80
N ASN A 48 -43.31 11.00 -30.15
CA ASN A 48 -44.17 11.21 -28.97
C ASN A 48 -45.17 10.09 -28.64
N ASN A 49 -45.24 9.70 -27.37
CA ASN A 49 -46.52 9.58 -26.68
C ASN A 49 -46.40 9.73 -25.16
N ILE A 50 -47.39 10.41 -24.59
CA ILE A 50 -47.52 10.82 -23.19
C ILE A 50 -48.14 9.69 -22.35
N ASN A 51 -47.75 9.64 -21.08
CA ASN A 51 -48.33 8.91 -19.94
C ASN A 51 -48.21 7.39 -19.86
N SER A 52 -47.37 6.94 -18.93
CA SER A 52 -47.59 5.75 -18.10
C SER A 52 -46.78 5.87 -16.81
N ASN A 53 -47.45 6.09 -15.68
CA ASN A 53 -46.86 6.01 -14.34
C ASN A 53 -46.50 4.54 -14.04
N SER A 54 -45.24 4.15 -14.26
CA SER A 54 -44.71 2.85 -13.85
C SER A 54 -43.72 3.02 -12.69
N ILE A 55 -44.26 2.96 -11.46
CA ILE A 55 -43.53 2.93 -10.16
C ILE A 55 -42.74 1.60 -9.99
N HIS A 56 -42.50 0.83 -11.05
CA HIS A 56 -41.88 -0.50 -10.99
C HIS A 56 -40.76 -0.76 -12.00
N ASN A 57 -40.05 0.27 -12.48
CA ASN A 57 -38.69 -0.01 -12.94
C ASN A 57 -37.79 -0.15 -11.72
N ARG A 58 -37.50 -1.41 -11.34
CA ARG A 58 -36.33 -1.75 -10.54
C ARG A 58 -35.19 -0.87 -11.04
N ARG A 59 -34.78 0.11 -10.23
CA ARG A 59 -33.42 0.62 -10.31
C ARG A 59 -32.57 -0.59 -9.96
N GLU A 60 -32.24 -1.41 -10.97
CA GLU A 60 -30.97 -2.12 -10.95
C GLU A 60 -29.97 -1.03 -10.61
N GLY A 61 -29.52 -1.07 -9.36
CA GLY A 61 -28.51 -0.19 -8.87
C GLY A 61 -27.38 -0.34 -9.87
N LYS A 62 -27.21 0.67 -10.73
CA LYS A 62 -25.91 1.03 -11.26
C LYS A 62 -25.05 1.17 -10.01
N GLY A 63 -24.46 0.05 -9.59
CA GLY A 63 -23.48 -0.02 -8.54
C GLY A 63 -22.55 1.12 -8.84
N ARG A 64 -22.42 2.04 -7.88
CA ARG A 64 -21.70 3.30 -8.01
C ARG A 64 -20.40 2.97 -8.72
N LYS A 65 -20.34 3.21 -10.04
CA LYS A 65 -19.15 2.98 -10.84
C LYS A 65 -18.12 3.82 -10.14
N GLN A 66 -17.10 3.17 -9.57
CA GLN A 66 -16.05 3.80 -8.80
C GLN A 66 -15.52 4.96 -9.65
N LYS A 67 -16.02 6.17 -9.36
CA LYS A 67 -15.87 7.37 -10.20
C LYS A 67 -14.46 7.96 -10.06
N TYR A 68 -13.62 7.30 -9.27
CA TYR A 68 -12.22 7.59 -9.06
C TYR A 68 -11.46 6.34 -9.49
N GLY A 69 -11.16 6.26 -10.78
CA GLY A 69 -10.33 5.20 -11.37
C GLY A 69 -8.86 5.36 -10.99
N PHE A 70 -8.57 5.47 -9.70
CA PHE A 70 -7.21 5.40 -9.18
C PHE A 70 -6.78 3.94 -9.26
N GLN A 71 -6.30 3.55 -10.44
CA GLN A 71 -5.72 2.23 -10.64
C GLN A 71 -4.25 2.31 -10.28
N LEU A 72 -3.87 1.67 -9.18
CA LEU A 72 -2.47 1.42 -8.87
C LEU A 72 -1.93 0.44 -9.91
N LYS A 73 -0.89 0.86 -10.64
CA LYS A 73 -0.16 -0.01 -11.56
C LYS A 73 1.19 -0.36 -10.95
N PRO A 74 1.70 -1.58 -11.14
CA PRO A 74 3.08 -1.90 -10.77
C PRO A 74 4.05 -0.91 -11.39
N TYR A 75 5.06 -0.47 -10.65
CA TYR A 75 6.09 0.42 -11.17
C TYR A 75 6.92 -0.26 -12.26
N ASN A 76 7.21 -1.56 -12.10
CA ASN A 76 7.82 -2.39 -13.13
C ASN A 76 6.75 -3.34 -13.74
N PRO A 77 6.48 -3.27 -15.06
CA PRO A 77 5.48 -4.13 -15.72
C PRO A 77 5.76 -5.64 -15.65
N GLU A 78 7.01 -6.05 -15.44
CA GLU A 78 7.39 -7.47 -15.32
C GLU A 78 7.11 -8.04 -13.92
N HIS A 79 6.82 -7.20 -12.94
CA HIS A 79 6.50 -7.66 -11.60
C HIS A 79 5.04 -8.10 -11.53
N LYS A 80 4.80 -9.18 -10.77
CA LYS A 80 3.45 -9.66 -10.50
C LYS A 80 2.61 -8.52 -9.89
N PRO A 81 1.38 -8.28 -10.39
CA PRO A 81 0.51 -7.28 -9.79
C PRO A 81 0.14 -7.67 -8.34
N PRO A 82 0.08 -6.70 -7.42
CA PRO A 82 -0.22 -6.97 -6.02
C PRO A 82 -1.65 -7.50 -5.86
N GLY A 83 -1.80 -8.53 -5.04
CA GLY A 83 -3.10 -9.07 -4.63
C GLY A 83 -3.75 -8.23 -3.52
N PRO A 84 -5.02 -8.53 -3.15
CA PRO A 84 -5.75 -7.80 -2.11
C PRO A 84 -5.17 -7.95 -0.70
N LYS A 85 -4.22 -8.87 -0.52
CA LYS A 85 -3.53 -9.15 0.74
C LYS A 85 -2.14 -8.52 0.79
N ASP A 86 -1.63 -8.02 -0.32
CA ASP A 86 -0.25 -7.54 -0.41
C ASP A 86 -0.14 -6.07 0.03
N LEU A 87 1.01 -5.68 0.58
CA LEU A 87 1.29 -4.28 0.90
C LEU A 87 1.89 -3.59 -0.33
N VAL A 88 1.53 -2.33 -0.52
CA VAL A 88 1.99 -1.51 -1.66
C VAL A 88 2.48 -0.15 -1.18
N TYR A 89 3.45 0.42 -1.89
CA TYR A 89 3.98 1.75 -1.62
C TYR A 89 4.23 2.51 -2.93
N TYR A 90 4.13 3.84 -2.90
CA TYR A 90 4.33 4.67 -4.11
C TYR A 90 5.61 5.51 -4.02
N GLU A 91 5.94 6.04 -2.84
CA GLU A 91 7.13 6.83 -2.56
C GLU A 91 8.22 6.00 -1.85
N PRO A 92 9.50 6.13 -2.26
CA PRO A 92 10.60 5.47 -1.59
C PRO A 92 10.76 5.97 -0.15
N SER A 93 11.19 5.09 0.75
CA SER A 93 11.45 5.45 2.13
C SER A 93 12.65 6.41 2.25
N PRO A 94 12.61 7.39 3.17
CA PRO A 94 13.77 8.24 3.44
C PRO A 94 14.89 7.47 4.12
N GLY A 95 16.08 8.07 4.20
CA GLY A 95 17.16 7.55 5.04
C GLY A 95 16.86 7.77 6.52
N PHE A 96 17.02 6.73 7.34
CA PHE A 96 16.74 6.77 8.78
C PHE A 96 17.99 6.90 9.66
N CYS A 97 19.18 6.95 9.06
CA CYS A 97 20.46 7.00 9.78
C CYS A 97 20.63 8.27 10.60
N ASP A 98 20.32 9.41 9.99
CA ASP A 98 20.57 10.73 10.57
C ASP A 98 19.26 11.37 11.05
N ARG A 99 19.38 12.19 12.09
CA ARG A 99 18.22 12.89 12.66
C ARG A 99 17.69 13.92 11.69
N ASN A 100 16.42 13.79 11.31
CA ASN A 100 15.69 14.77 10.53
C ASN A 100 14.36 15.12 11.20
N PRO A 101 14.30 16.20 12.00
CA PRO A 101 13.08 16.61 12.72
C PRO A 101 11.90 16.93 11.81
N LYS A 102 12.16 17.38 10.57
CA LYS A 102 11.09 17.73 9.61
C LYS A 102 10.28 16.51 9.18
N LEU A 103 10.92 15.35 9.14
CA LEU A 103 10.30 14.08 8.79
C LEU A 103 10.00 13.20 10.01
N GLY A 104 10.21 13.72 11.24
CA GLY A 104 10.05 12.95 12.48
C GLY A 104 11.10 11.85 12.68
N ILE A 105 12.21 11.89 11.94
CA ILE A 105 13.26 10.86 12.00
C ILE A 105 14.23 11.22 13.12
N GLN A 106 14.38 10.33 14.11
CA GLN A 106 15.28 10.54 15.24
C GLN A 106 16.75 10.22 14.94
N GLY A 107 17.01 9.43 13.89
CA GLY A 107 18.33 8.87 13.60
C GLY A 107 18.60 7.56 14.33
N THR A 108 19.71 6.91 14.05
CA THR A 108 20.11 5.64 14.69
C THR A 108 21.19 5.79 15.76
N HIS A 109 21.63 7.01 16.05
CA HIS A 109 22.63 7.29 17.08
C HIS A 109 22.15 6.84 18.46
N GLY A 110 23.04 6.15 19.21
CA GLY A 110 22.77 5.70 20.57
C GLY A 110 21.87 4.46 20.68
N ARG A 111 21.48 3.85 19.56
CA ARG A 111 20.77 2.56 19.58
C ARG A 111 21.74 1.41 19.87
N GLN A 112 21.28 0.44 20.65
CA GLN A 112 21.99 -0.83 20.82
C GLN A 112 21.93 -1.63 19.52
N CYS A 113 23.08 -2.17 19.11
CA CYS A 113 23.24 -3.02 17.94
C CYS A 113 23.82 -4.38 18.36
N ASN A 114 23.67 -5.36 17.47
CA ASN A 114 24.25 -6.68 17.62
C ASN A 114 25.47 -6.82 16.70
N ASP A 115 26.66 -7.00 17.26
CA ASP A 115 27.91 -7.08 16.49
C ASP A 115 27.98 -8.36 15.63
N THR A 116 27.36 -9.45 16.07
CA THR A 116 27.42 -10.72 15.33
C THR A 116 26.37 -10.83 14.23
N SER A 117 25.44 -9.87 14.12
CA SER A 117 24.37 -9.91 13.12
C SER A 117 24.77 -9.20 11.84
N ILE A 118 24.46 -9.84 10.70
CA ILE A 118 24.61 -9.27 9.35
C ILE A 118 23.31 -8.52 8.95
N GLY A 119 22.25 -8.66 9.75
CA GLY A 119 20.93 -8.09 9.49
C GLY A 119 20.80 -6.62 9.88
N VAL A 120 19.57 -6.10 9.85
CA VAL A 120 19.26 -4.70 10.19
C VAL A 120 19.52 -4.34 11.67
N ASP A 121 19.65 -5.33 12.54
CA ASP A 121 20.09 -5.20 13.93
C ASP A 121 21.63 -5.21 14.07
N GLY A 122 22.33 -5.59 13.00
CA GLY A 122 23.78 -5.57 12.87
C GLY A 122 24.38 -4.19 13.08
N CYS A 123 25.52 -4.10 13.76
CA CYS A 123 26.17 -2.81 14.01
C CYS A 123 26.59 -2.10 12.71
N ASP A 124 27.00 -2.84 11.67
CA ASP A 124 27.37 -2.26 10.38
C ASP A 124 26.22 -1.50 9.70
N LEU A 125 25.03 -2.11 9.71
CA LEU A 125 23.82 -1.54 9.09
C LEU A 125 23.15 -0.51 10.02
N LEU A 126 22.98 -0.83 11.30
CA LEU A 126 22.28 0.03 12.25
C LEU A 126 23.06 1.31 12.56
N CYS A 127 24.39 1.23 12.65
CA CYS A 127 25.25 2.40 12.84
C CYS A 127 25.62 3.10 11.53
N CYS A 128 25.14 2.60 10.38
CA CYS A 128 25.35 3.18 9.05
C CYS A 128 26.84 3.39 8.72
N GLY A 129 27.69 2.42 9.06
CA GLY A 129 29.14 2.47 8.79
C GLY A 129 29.94 3.47 9.65
N ARG A 130 29.32 4.12 10.65
CA ARG A 130 30.01 5.09 11.54
C ARG A 130 30.85 4.44 12.65
N GLY A 131 30.86 3.11 12.72
CA GLY A 131 31.42 2.35 13.83
C GLY A 131 30.50 2.32 15.05
N TYR A 132 30.91 1.57 16.06
CA TYR A 132 30.17 1.36 17.30
C TYR A 132 31.12 1.21 18.49
N ARG A 133 30.58 1.41 19.70
CA ARG A 133 31.31 1.20 20.95
C ARG A 133 30.69 0.01 21.67
N THR A 134 31.53 -0.87 22.19
CA THR A 134 31.10 -1.98 23.04
C THR A 134 31.12 -1.57 24.50
N GLN A 135 30.09 -1.97 25.25
CA GLN A 135 29.98 -1.73 26.68
C GLN A 135 29.49 -3.01 27.34
N VAL A 136 30.16 -3.42 28.43
CA VAL A 136 29.71 -4.55 29.25
C VAL A 136 28.72 -4.00 30.26
N VAL A 137 27.51 -4.55 30.27
CA VAL A 137 26.46 -4.20 31.24
C VAL A 137 26.22 -5.43 32.10
N ASP A 138 26.49 -5.32 33.39
CA ASP A 138 26.16 -6.37 34.36
C ASP A 138 24.65 -6.38 34.56
N VAL A 139 24.00 -7.49 34.19
CA VAL A 139 22.58 -7.70 34.42
C VAL A 139 22.43 -8.24 35.83
N VAL A 140 22.06 -7.37 36.76
CA VAL A 140 21.74 -7.71 38.17
C VAL A 140 20.34 -8.29 38.27
#